data_AF-A0A8S3EDW4-F1
#
_entry.id   AF-A0A8S3EDW4-F1
#
_cell.length_a   1.000
_cell.length_b   1.000
_cell.length_c   1.000
_cell.angle_alpha   90.00
_cell.angle_beta   90.00
_cell.angle_gamma   90.00
#
_symmetry.space_group_name_H-M   'P 1'
#
loop_
_entity.id
_entity.type
_entity.pdbx_description
1 polymer ?
#
loop_
_entity_poly.entity_id
_entity_poly.type
_entity_poly.pdbx_seq_one_letter_code
_entity_poly.pdbx_strand_id
1 'polypeptide(L)'
;VLGRFDLTDIPPAPRGVPQIEVTFEIDVNGILKVTAEDKGTRNKNNIVINSNTNRLSPEDIDRMIKDSEKFADEDRKVKDRVDAKNELESYAYSLKTQLSDKEKLGGKLSDTDKQTIEEAVEEQIKWIESNQYADIDTLKEHKKQLEEIVTPIITKLYGQSDSTSGVPPESSYGHDDESL
;
A
#
# COMPACT_ATOMS: atom_id res chain seq x y z
N VAL A 1 18.31 12.60 -15.50
CA VAL A 1 16.96 13.09 -15.14
C VAL A 1 16.38 13.80 -16.36
N LEU A 2 15.18 13.43 -16.82
CA LEU A 2 14.56 14.00 -18.04
C LEU A 2 13.66 15.22 -17.76
N GLY A 3 13.17 15.36 -16.54
CA GLY A 3 12.36 16.48 -16.09
C GLY A 3 11.90 16.26 -14.64
N ARG A 4 11.43 17.32 -13.99
CA ARG A 4 10.84 17.29 -12.66
C ARG A 4 9.70 18.31 -12.61
N PHE A 5 8.60 17.92 -12.00
CA PHE A 5 7.50 18.82 -11.64
C PHE A 5 6.93 18.35 -10.31
N ASP A 6 6.30 19.25 -9.58
CA ASP A 6 5.65 18.93 -8.32
C ASP A 6 4.12 19.04 -8.49
N LEU A 7 3.37 18.08 -7.95
CA LEU A 7 1.91 18.19 -7.82
C LEU A 7 1.63 18.98 -6.54
N THR A 8 1.23 20.25 -6.68
CA THR A 8 0.92 21.15 -5.56
C THR A 8 -0.52 20.96 -5.10
N ASP A 9 -0.92 21.62 -4.01
CA ASP A 9 -2.31 21.68 -3.54
C ASP A 9 -2.95 20.33 -3.20
N ILE A 10 -2.12 19.38 -2.73
CA ILE A 10 -2.60 18.15 -2.11
C ILE A 10 -3.02 18.47 -0.66
N PRO A 11 -4.29 18.23 -0.27
CA PRO A 11 -4.72 18.47 1.10
C PRO A 11 -3.85 17.71 2.10
N PRO A 12 -3.49 18.31 3.25
CA PRO A 12 -2.74 17.61 4.29
C PRO A 12 -3.47 16.34 4.71
N ALA A 13 -2.84 15.19 4.50
CA ALA A 13 -3.38 13.89 4.86
C ALA A 13 -2.27 13.01 5.44
N PRO A 14 -2.62 12.01 6.28
CA PRO A 14 -1.66 11.03 6.74
C PRO A 14 -0.97 10.31 5.57
N ARG A 15 0.29 9.91 5.77
CA ARG A 15 1.05 9.13 4.78
C ARG A 15 0.27 7.85 4.40
N GLY A 16 0.22 7.55 3.10
CA GLY A 16 -0.53 6.41 2.56
C GLY A 16 -1.99 6.68 2.20
N VAL A 17 -2.56 7.82 2.60
CA VAL A 17 -3.94 8.20 2.26
C VAL A 17 -4.07 8.82 0.87
N PRO A 18 -3.20 9.78 0.44
CA PRO A 18 -3.28 10.32 -0.91
C PRO A 18 -3.04 9.25 -1.97
N GLN A 19 -3.92 9.18 -2.98
CA GLN A 19 -3.79 8.24 -4.09
C GLN A 19 -3.43 9.01 -5.37
N ILE A 20 -2.17 8.91 -5.77
CA ILE A 20 -1.65 9.60 -6.96
C ILE A 20 -1.57 8.61 -8.12
N GLU A 21 -2.28 8.91 -9.21
CA GLU A 21 -2.15 8.19 -10.47
C GLU A 21 -1.17 8.93 -11.38
N VAL A 22 -0.17 8.20 -11.88
CA VAL A 22 0.83 8.74 -12.80
C VAL A 22 0.66 8.07 -14.16
N THR A 23 0.40 8.85 -15.20
CA THR A 23 0.24 8.40 -16.58
C THR A 23 1.40 8.87 -17.44
N PHE A 24 2.00 7.96 -18.19
CA PHE A 24 3.08 8.23 -19.14
C PHE A 24 2.56 8.06 -20.57
N GLU A 25 2.58 9.14 -21.35
CA GLU A 25 2.15 9.16 -22.76
C GLU A 25 3.36 9.47 -23.64
N ILE A 26 3.65 8.61 -24.63
CA ILE A 26 4.72 8.84 -25.62
C ILE A 26 4.08 8.95 -26.99
N ASP A 27 4.31 10.06 -27.67
CA ASP A 27 3.81 10.26 -29.03
C ASP A 27 4.78 9.72 -30.11
N VAL A 28 4.33 9.74 -31.37
CA VAL A 28 5.13 9.30 -32.53
C VAL A 28 6.39 10.15 -32.77
N ASN A 29 6.45 11.36 -32.22
CA ASN A 29 7.59 12.27 -32.31
C ASN A 29 8.59 12.06 -31.15
N GLY A 30 8.29 11.14 -30.23
CA GLY A 30 9.09 10.88 -29.03
C GLY A 30 8.93 11.96 -27.95
N ILE A 31 7.85 12.74 -27.99
CA ILE A 31 7.49 13.67 -26.92
C ILE A 31 6.86 12.84 -25.79
N LEU A 32 7.45 12.94 -24.60
CA LEU A 32 6.97 12.28 -23.40
C LEU A 32 6.13 13.27 -22.58
N LYS A 33 4.86 12.97 -22.39
CA LYS A 33 3.98 13.69 -21.46
C LYS A 33 3.75 12.83 -20.23
N VAL A 34 4.11 13.37 -19.06
CA VAL A 34 3.88 12.71 -17.77
C VAL A 34 2.84 13.51 -17.02
N THR A 35 1.72 12.88 -16.70
CA THR A 35 0.61 13.49 -15.94
C THR A 35 0.51 12.81 -14.58
N ALA A 36 0.43 13.58 -13.50
CA ALA A 36 0.10 13.09 -12.16
C ALA A 36 -1.25 13.66 -11.73
N GLU A 37 -2.17 12.81 -11.28
CA GLU A 37 -3.51 13.17 -10.77
C GLU A 37 -3.69 12.63 -9.36
N ASP A 38 -4.09 13.48 -8.41
CA ASP A 38 -4.64 13.04 -7.13
C ASP A 38 -6.09 12.59 -7.33
N LYS A 39 -6.36 11.31 -7.11
CA LYS A 39 -7.70 10.71 -7.29
C LYS A 39 -8.75 11.30 -6.34
N GLY A 40 -8.34 11.78 -5.17
CA GLY A 40 -9.26 12.33 -4.17
C GLY A 40 -9.79 13.71 -4.57
N THR A 41 -8.88 14.61 -4.95
CA THR A 41 -9.24 16.00 -5.30
C THR A 41 -9.47 16.22 -6.79
N ARG A 42 -9.07 15.28 -7.64
CA ARG A 42 -8.97 15.44 -9.11
C ARG A 42 -8.00 16.53 -9.54
N ASN A 43 -7.16 17.01 -8.62
CA ASN A 43 -6.09 17.93 -8.93
C ASN A 43 -5.03 17.21 -9.77
N LYS A 44 -4.54 17.86 -10.82
CA LYS A 44 -3.60 17.27 -11.76
C LYS A 44 -2.54 18.27 -12.19
N ASN A 45 -1.33 17.77 -12.35
CA ASN A 45 -0.23 18.53 -12.95
C ASN A 45 0.49 17.64 -13.96
N ASN A 46 1.18 18.25 -14.94
CA ASN A 46 1.89 17.49 -15.95
C ASN A 46 3.16 18.21 -16.42
N ILE A 47 4.08 17.43 -16.99
CA ILE A 47 5.26 17.91 -17.69
C ILE A 47 5.29 17.32 -19.10
N VAL A 48 5.69 18.14 -20.06
CA VAL A 48 5.92 17.72 -21.45
C VAL A 48 7.42 17.82 -21.73
N ILE A 49 8.02 16.70 -22.08
CA ILE A 49 9.45 16.55 -22.33
C ILE A 49 9.63 16.30 -23.83
N ASN A 50 10.18 17.30 -24.51
CA ASN A 50 10.50 17.21 -25.93
C ASN A 50 11.79 16.41 -26.14
N SER A 51 11.83 15.60 -27.21
CA SER A 51 12.95 14.70 -27.50
C SER A 51 14.27 15.41 -27.86
N ASN A 52 14.25 16.71 -28.15
CA ASN A 52 15.37 17.39 -28.82
C ASN A 52 16.46 17.92 -27.89
N THR A 53 16.18 18.12 -26.59
CA THR A 53 17.10 18.86 -25.70
C THR A 53 17.97 18.00 -24.80
N ASN A 54 17.72 16.69 -24.70
CA ASN A 54 18.43 15.83 -23.75
C ASN A 54 18.55 14.36 -24.21
N ARG A 55 18.64 14.15 -25.54
CA ARG A 55 18.77 12.82 -26.13
C ARG A 55 20.19 12.28 -25.93
N LEU A 56 20.28 11.05 -25.43
CA LEU A 56 21.54 10.30 -25.34
C LEU A 56 22.06 9.98 -26.75
N SER A 57 23.38 10.03 -26.93
CA SER A 57 24.00 9.55 -28.16
C SER A 57 23.85 8.01 -28.27
N PRO A 58 23.89 7.43 -29.48
CA PRO A 58 23.91 5.97 -29.64
C PRO A 58 25.01 5.29 -28.82
N GLU A 59 26.18 5.93 -28.71
CA GLU A 59 27.31 5.45 -27.91
C GLU A 59 27.02 5.48 -26.41
N ASP A 60 26.36 6.54 -25.92
CA ASP A 60 25.92 6.61 -24.52
C ASP A 60 24.84 5.56 -24.21
N ILE A 61 23.93 5.30 -25.16
CA ILE A 61 22.91 4.26 -25.03
C ILE A 61 23.57 2.89 -24.92
N ASP A 62 24.50 2.56 -25.82
CA ASP A 62 25.23 1.29 -25.80
C ASP A 62 26.03 1.11 -24.50
N ARG A 63 26.69 2.19 -24.04
CA ARG A 63 27.38 2.19 -22.74
C ARG A 63 26.41 1.92 -21.58
N MET A 64 25.25 2.57 -21.56
CA MET A 64 24.23 2.36 -20.51
C MET A 64 23.66 0.94 -20.52
N ILE A 65 23.48 0.33 -21.70
CA ILE A 65 23.05 -1.07 -21.82
C ILE A 65 24.12 -1.99 -21.23
N LYS A 66 25.39 -1.84 -21.63
CA LYS A 66 26.50 -2.64 -21.11
C LYS A 66 26.69 -2.49 -19.60
N ASP A 67 26.57 -1.27 -19.09
CA ASP A 67 26.67 -1.01 -17.65
C ASP A 67 25.51 -1.68 -16.90
N SER A 68 24.28 -1.59 -17.43
CA SER A 68 23.11 -2.25 -16.83
C SER A 68 23.27 -3.77 -16.79
N GLU A 69 23.81 -4.38 -17.85
CA GLU A 69 24.07 -5.83 -17.91
C GLU A 69 25.18 -6.23 -16.91
N LYS A 70 26.24 -5.42 -16.81
CA LYS A 70 27.36 -5.68 -15.91
C LYS A 70 26.95 -5.62 -14.43
N PHE A 71 26.07 -4.68 -14.06
CA PHE A 71 25.64 -4.47 -12.68
C PHE A 71 24.28 -5.09 -12.35
N ALA A 72 23.68 -5.83 -13.29
CA ALA A 72 22.33 -6.40 -13.16
C ALA A 72 22.10 -7.16 -11.84
N ASP A 73 23.07 -7.97 -11.40
CA ASP A 73 22.95 -8.75 -10.17
C ASP A 73 23.06 -7.89 -8.89
N GLU A 74 23.89 -6.85 -8.90
CA GLU A 74 24.02 -5.91 -7.78
C GLU A 74 22.78 -5.02 -7.68
N ASP A 75 22.32 -4.48 -8.81
CA ASP A 75 21.10 -3.68 -8.90
C ASP A 75 19.88 -4.49 -8.48
N ARG A 76 19.83 -5.79 -8.84
CA ARG A 76 18.75 -6.68 -8.39
C ARG A 76 18.72 -6.81 -6.87
N LYS A 77 19.86 -7.01 -6.21
CA LYS A 77 19.91 -7.10 -4.73
C LYS A 77 19.48 -5.81 -4.06
N VAL A 78 19.91 -4.66 -4.60
CA VAL A 78 19.51 -3.35 -4.09
C VAL A 78 18.01 -3.14 -4.27
N LYS A 79 17.48 -3.49 -5.45
CA LYS A 79 16.05 -3.44 -5.77
C LYS A 79 15.26 -4.32 -4.81
N ASP A 80 15.61 -5.60 -4.66
CA ASP A 80 14.90 -6.55 -3.80
C ASP A 80 14.87 -6.07 -2.33
N ARG A 81 15.93 -5.42 -1.85
CA ARG A 81 15.96 -4.77 -0.53
C ARG A 81 15.01 -3.59 -0.42
N VAL A 82 15.03 -2.69 -1.42
CA VAL A 82 14.14 -1.53 -1.43
C VAL A 82 12.68 -1.97 -1.54
N ASP A 83 12.39 -2.98 -2.35
CA ASP A 83 11.06 -3.56 -2.50
C ASP A 83 10.58 -4.17 -1.17
N ALA A 84 11.41 -4.99 -0.50
CA ALA A 84 11.07 -5.55 0.82
C ALA A 84 10.78 -4.46 1.87
N LYS A 85 11.54 -3.37 1.86
CA LYS A 85 11.30 -2.22 2.74
C LYS A 85 9.99 -1.50 2.41
N ASN A 86 9.74 -1.25 1.12
CA ASN A 86 8.53 -0.59 0.66
C ASN A 86 7.29 -1.44 0.97
N GLU A 87 7.39 -2.77 0.88
CA GLU A 87 6.31 -3.69 1.28
C GLU A 87 5.99 -3.56 2.77
N LEU A 88 7.00 -3.60 3.64
CA LEU A 88 6.81 -3.44 5.08
C LEU A 88 6.22 -2.07 5.43
N GLU A 89 6.79 -0.99 4.88
CA GLU A 89 6.27 0.37 5.09
C GLU A 89 4.82 0.49 4.62
N SER A 90 4.54 0.06 3.39
CA SER A 90 3.20 0.14 2.81
C SER A 90 2.18 -0.65 3.63
N TYR A 91 2.57 -1.83 4.13
CA TYR A 91 1.71 -2.64 4.97
C TYR A 91 1.43 -1.95 6.32
N ALA A 92 2.45 -1.45 7.01
CA ALA A 92 2.31 -0.76 8.28
C ALA A 92 1.42 0.50 8.15
N TYR A 93 1.64 1.35 7.14
CA TYR A 93 0.81 2.54 6.92
C TYR A 93 -0.62 2.18 6.50
N SER A 94 -0.81 1.15 5.67
CA SER A 94 -2.14 0.66 5.30
C SER A 94 -2.94 0.23 6.53
N LEU A 95 -2.33 -0.53 7.44
CA LEU A 95 -2.95 -0.91 8.71
C LEU A 95 -3.29 0.31 9.56
N LYS A 96 -2.36 1.27 9.71
CA LYS A 96 -2.60 2.52 10.45
C LYS A 96 -3.82 3.28 9.93
N THR A 97 -3.94 3.39 8.61
CA THR A 97 -5.11 4.02 7.96
C THR A 97 -6.40 3.23 8.25
N GLN A 98 -6.36 1.90 8.13
CA GLN A 98 -7.52 1.04 8.37
C GLN A 98 -8.02 1.05 9.82
N LEU A 99 -7.11 1.18 10.80
CA LEU A 99 -7.44 1.28 12.24
C LEU A 99 -7.98 2.66 12.63
N SER A 100 -7.55 3.70 11.93
CA SER A 100 -8.05 5.07 12.14
C SER A 100 -9.46 5.26 11.60
N ASP A 101 -9.85 4.43 10.63
CA ASP A 101 -11.15 4.50 9.95
C ASP A 101 -12.22 3.70 10.72
N LYS A 102 -13.18 4.43 11.32
CA LYS A 102 -14.30 3.84 12.10
C LYS A 102 -15.28 3.04 11.24
N GLU A 103 -15.33 3.27 9.92
CA GLU A 103 -16.22 2.52 9.03
C GLU A 103 -15.57 1.21 8.55
N LYS A 104 -14.25 1.08 8.71
CA LYS A 104 -13.48 -0.12 8.33
C LYS A 104 -13.11 -0.97 9.55
N LEU A 105 -11.82 -1.21 9.72
CA LEU A 105 -11.25 -2.14 10.68
C LEU A 105 -11.29 -1.52 12.08
N GLY A 106 -11.04 -0.21 12.17
CA GLY A 106 -11.01 0.55 13.41
C GLY A 106 -12.32 0.64 14.19
N GLY A 107 -13.48 0.40 13.56
CA GLY A 107 -14.79 0.34 14.25
C GLY A 107 -15.32 -1.07 14.47
N LYS A 108 -14.63 -2.10 13.95
CA LYS A 108 -15.02 -3.50 14.08
C LYS A 108 -14.21 -4.26 15.14
N LEU A 109 -13.02 -3.78 15.46
CA LEU A 109 -12.14 -4.37 16.48
C LEU A 109 -12.53 -3.92 17.90
N SER A 110 -12.19 -4.77 18.88
CA SER A 110 -12.18 -4.36 20.29
C SER A 110 -11.09 -3.31 20.53
N ASP A 111 -11.27 -2.47 21.55
CA ASP A 111 -10.26 -1.44 21.91
C ASP A 111 -8.89 -2.08 22.22
N THR A 112 -8.88 -3.26 22.85
CA THR A 112 -7.65 -4.01 23.16
C THR A 112 -6.94 -4.52 21.90
N ASP A 113 -7.68 -5.14 20.98
CA ASP A 113 -7.10 -5.63 19.73
C ASP A 113 -6.60 -4.47 18.86
N LYS A 114 -7.36 -3.37 18.83
CA LYS A 114 -6.98 -2.15 18.12
C LYS A 114 -5.68 -1.57 18.67
N GLN A 115 -5.57 -1.40 19.98
CA GLN A 115 -4.36 -0.90 20.62
C GLN A 115 -3.16 -1.81 20.34
N THR A 116 -3.35 -3.13 20.39
CA THR A 116 -2.29 -4.11 20.11
C THR A 116 -1.72 -3.93 18.70
N ILE A 117 -2.58 -3.74 17.68
CA ILE A 117 -2.12 -3.53 16.31
C ILE A 117 -1.47 -2.14 16.16
N GLU A 118 -2.05 -1.09 16.76
CA GLU A 118 -1.49 0.27 16.69
C GLU A 118 -0.07 0.32 17.25
N GLU A 119 0.18 -0.29 18.41
CA GLU A 119 1.51 -0.36 19.03
C GLU A 119 2.50 -1.12 18.15
N ALA A 120 2.10 -2.28 17.62
CA ALA A 120 2.95 -3.06 16.72
C ALA A 120 3.30 -2.29 15.44
N VAL A 121 2.32 -1.60 14.83
CA VAL A 121 2.55 -0.78 13.64
C VAL A 121 3.50 0.38 13.93
N GLU A 122 3.33 1.08 15.06
CA GLU A 122 4.22 2.18 15.43
C GLU A 122 5.65 1.73 15.71
N GLU A 123 5.83 0.57 16.34
CA GLU A 123 7.13 -0.04 16.56
C GLU A 123 7.83 -0.31 15.24
N GLN A 124 7.14 -0.94 14.28
CA GLN A 124 7.70 -1.23 12.96
C GLN A 124 8.06 0.05 12.19
N ILE A 125 7.21 1.08 12.21
CA ILE A 125 7.50 2.37 11.56
C ILE A 125 8.77 3.00 12.15
N LYS A 126 8.88 3.08 13.48
CA LYS A 126 10.07 3.64 14.16
C LYS A 126 11.33 2.82 13.86
N TRP A 127 11.18 1.50 13.80
CA TRP A 127 12.29 0.61 13.47
C TRP A 127 12.78 0.84 12.04
N ILE A 128 11.88 0.95 11.05
CA ILE A 128 12.26 1.24 9.65
C ILE A 128 12.94 2.60 9.53
N GLU A 129 12.42 3.62 10.22
CA GLU A 129 13.02 4.96 10.26
C GLU A 129 14.48 4.92 10.74
N SER A 130 14.76 4.08 11.75
CA SER A 130 16.09 3.92 12.34
C SER A 130 17.00 2.96 11.56
N ASN A 131 16.44 2.06 10.74
CA ASN A 131 17.16 0.98 10.05
C ASN A 131 17.01 1.05 8.53
N GLN A 132 17.27 2.23 7.96
CA GLN A 132 17.10 2.53 6.52
C GLN A 132 17.84 1.58 5.56
N TYR A 133 18.88 0.89 6.05
CA TYR A 133 19.78 0.03 5.28
C TYR A 133 19.74 -1.44 5.70
N ALA A 134 18.74 -1.86 6.47
CA ALA A 134 18.56 -3.26 6.85
C ALA A 134 18.55 -4.19 5.63
N ASP A 135 19.04 -5.42 5.81
CA ASP A 135 19.04 -6.43 4.77
C ASP A 135 17.63 -7.00 4.52
N ILE A 136 17.49 -7.73 3.41
CA ILE A 136 16.21 -8.27 2.93
C ILE A 136 15.57 -9.22 3.95
N ASP A 137 16.37 -10.07 4.59
CA ASP A 137 15.84 -11.09 5.50
C ASP A 137 15.31 -10.44 6.77
N THR A 138 16.04 -9.46 7.30
CA THR A 138 15.57 -8.64 8.43
C THR A 138 14.26 -7.90 8.08
N LEU A 139 14.17 -7.26 6.90
CA LEU A 139 12.95 -6.57 6.48
C LEU A 139 11.75 -7.51 6.36
N LYS A 140 11.96 -8.72 5.81
CA LYS A 140 10.92 -9.75 5.70
C LYS A 140 10.49 -10.30 7.05
N GLU A 141 11.44 -10.50 7.97
CA GLU A 141 11.14 -10.97 9.32
C GLU A 141 10.29 -9.94 10.08
N HIS A 142 10.63 -8.65 10.00
CA HIS A 142 9.82 -7.58 10.59
C HIS A 142 8.40 -7.52 10.01
N LYS A 143 8.25 -7.73 8.69
CA LYS A 143 6.93 -7.88 8.05
C LYS A 143 6.17 -9.07 8.59
N LYS A 144 6.82 -10.23 8.69
CA LYS A 144 6.22 -11.46 9.22
C LYS A 144 5.78 -11.31 10.68
N GLN A 145 6.58 -10.66 11.52
CA GLN A 145 6.22 -10.37 12.91
C GLN A 145 4.96 -9.51 12.99
N LEU A 146 4.85 -8.47 12.16
CA LEU A 146 3.64 -7.65 12.09
C LEU A 146 2.43 -8.47 11.60
N GLU A 147 2.61 -9.33 10.60
CA GLU A 147 1.57 -10.24 10.10
C GLU A 147 1.12 -11.25 11.16
N GLU A 148 2.03 -11.82 11.96
CA GLU A 148 1.72 -12.78 13.03
C GLU A 148 0.88 -12.18 14.16
N ILE A 149 1.02 -10.87 14.40
CA ILE A 149 0.18 -10.13 15.37
C ILE A 149 -1.20 -9.83 14.75
N VAL A 150 -1.22 -9.35 13.51
CA VAL A 150 -2.45 -8.86 12.86
C VAL A 150 -3.36 -10.01 12.42
N THR A 151 -2.81 -11.02 11.75
CA THR A 151 -3.58 -12.13 11.16
C THR A 151 -4.55 -12.81 12.14
N PRO A 152 -4.16 -13.21 13.36
CA PRO A 152 -5.08 -13.86 14.28
C PRO A 152 -6.22 -12.94 14.74
N ILE A 153 -5.96 -11.64 14.89
CA ILE A 153 -6.98 -10.64 15.26
C ILE A 153 -7.99 -10.49 14.12
N ILE A 154 -7.51 -10.31 12.89
CA ILE A 154 -8.36 -10.20 11.70
C ILE A 154 -9.17 -11.48 11.47
N THR A 155 -8.54 -12.64 11.65
CA THR A 155 -9.20 -13.96 11.48
C THR A 155 -10.31 -14.15 12.50
N LYS A 156 -10.10 -13.76 13.77
CA LYS A 156 -11.16 -13.79 14.80
C LYS A 156 -12.33 -12.91 14.41
N LEU A 157 -12.07 -11.71 13.89
CA LEU A 157 -13.10 -10.77 13.48
C LEU A 157 -14.00 -11.31 12.35
N TYR A 158 -13.40 -11.87 11.29
CA TYR A 158 -14.16 -12.45 10.18
C TYR A 158 -14.78 -13.80 10.54
N GLY A 159 -14.14 -14.60 11.40
CA GLY A 159 -14.70 -15.86 11.91
C GLY A 159 -15.91 -15.65 12.84
N GLN A 160 -15.98 -14.53 13.56
CA GLN A 160 -17.18 -14.12 14.30
C GLN A 160 -18.30 -13.58 13.39
N SER A 161 -17.96 -13.12 12.18
CA SER A 161 -18.96 -12.57 11.25
C SER A 161 -19.84 -13.65 10.61
N ASP A 162 -19.38 -14.89 10.52
CA ASP A 162 -20.16 -16.03 10.00
C ASP A 162 -21.07 -16.70 11.06
N SER A 163 -20.95 -16.35 12.34
CA SER A 163 -21.70 -17.00 13.43
C SER A 163 -22.90 -16.20 13.96
N THR A 164 -23.25 -15.08 13.33
CA THR A 164 -24.41 -14.25 13.74
C THR A 164 -25.62 -14.32 12.81
N SER A 165 -25.61 -15.21 11.80
CA SER A 165 -26.79 -15.48 10.96
C SER A 165 -27.22 -16.95 11.04
N GLY A 166 -27.99 -17.26 12.08
CA GLY A 166 -29.07 -18.25 12.02
C GLY A 166 -28.73 -19.70 12.37
N VAL A 167 -29.07 -20.12 13.60
CA VAL A 167 -29.67 -21.44 13.86
C VAL A 167 -30.72 -21.30 14.98
N PRO A 168 -31.94 -21.86 14.82
CA PRO A 168 -33.11 -21.69 15.70
C PRO A 168 -33.12 -22.64 16.92
N PRO A 169 -34.10 -22.53 17.83
CA PRO A 169 -34.84 -23.74 18.19
C PRO A 169 -36.37 -23.59 18.28
N GLU A 170 -37.01 -24.68 17.88
CA GLU A 170 -38.41 -25.09 17.99
C GLU A 170 -38.99 -25.18 19.42
N SER A 171 -40.32 -25.37 19.44
CA SER A 171 -41.23 -25.91 20.48
C SER A 171 -42.18 -24.86 21.08
N SER A 172 -43.50 -25.06 21.22
CA SER A 172 -44.37 -26.22 21.03
C SER A 172 -45.84 -25.79 21.23
N TYR A 173 -46.75 -26.39 20.46
CA TYR A 173 -48.16 -26.71 20.76
C TYR A 173 -49.17 -25.62 21.19
N GLY A 174 -50.25 -25.52 20.40
CA GLY A 174 -51.57 -25.02 20.79
C GLY A 174 -52.57 -25.35 19.68
N HIS A 175 -53.41 -26.35 19.93
CA HIS A 175 -54.37 -26.95 19.00
C HIS A 175 -55.76 -26.60 19.48
N ASP A 176 -56.49 -25.73 18.79
CA ASP A 176 -57.94 -25.50 18.98
C ASP A 176 -58.47 -24.97 17.62
N ASP A 177 -59.04 -25.82 16.75
CA ASP A 177 -60.49 -26.07 16.64
C ASP A 177 -61.35 -24.80 16.71
N GLU A 178 -61.86 -24.33 15.56
CA GLU A 178 -63.30 -24.13 15.40
C GLU A 178 -63.69 -23.80 13.95
N SER A 179 -64.79 -24.42 13.57
CA SER A 179 -65.57 -24.34 12.34
C SER A 179 -65.99 -22.93 11.87
N LEU A 180 -65.94 -22.69 10.55
CA LEU A 180 -67.10 -22.52 9.64
C LEU A 180 -66.64 -22.09 8.24
#